data_AF-A0A7C8EP43-F1
#
_entry.id   AF-A0A7C8EP43-F1
#
_cell.length_a   1.000
_cell.length_b   1.000
_cell.length_c   1.000
_cell.angle_alpha   90.00
_cell.angle_beta   90.00
_cell.angle_gamma   90.00
#
_symmetry.space_group_name_H-M   'P 1'
#
loop_
_entity.id
_entity.type
_entity.pdbx_description
1 polymer ?
#
loop_
_entity_poly.entity_id
_entity_poly.type
_entity_poly.pdbx_seq_one_letter_code
_entity_poly.pdbx_strand_id
1 'polypeptide(L)'
;MTKGKKRLRDCLGGKLRTQLENVAGNAEATWQEFQQGDNKQGHEHCEAVERNLDLLISDDKKETGLNETEIFVLLAACLLHDIGKVESSNRSGWKSEHGHRAMEIINENYDTLGLDRVHAAAVFGKLGTHDELSLVADMLKDKDEDVRLAATVILAKLATDVDAEGLLDLVAEKSQGWDEIAQSHYQALCLLDQKFYCPITPQEQT
;
A
#
# COMPACT_ATOMS: atom_id res chain seq x y z
N MET A 1 25.80 -24.94 -14.11
CA MET A 1 25.41 -24.36 -12.80
C MET A 1 24.05 -23.72 -13.00
N THR A 2 22.99 -24.30 -12.45
CA THR A 2 21.71 -23.58 -12.33
C THR A 2 21.98 -22.35 -11.46
N LYS A 3 21.85 -21.15 -12.02
CA LYS A 3 21.79 -19.92 -11.22
C LYS A 3 20.76 -20.19 -10.11
N GLY A 4 21.15 -20.05 -8.84
CA GLY A 4 20.18 -20.12 -7.75
C GLY A 4 19.11 -19.06 -7.99
N LYS A 5 17.84 -19.37 -7.68
CA LYS A 5 16.75 -18.39 -7.80
C LYS A 5 17.13 -17.12 -7.04
N LYS A 6 17.05 -15.97 -7.70
CA LYS A 6 17.41 -14.68 -7.11
C LYS A 6 16.32 -14.24 -6.14
N ARG A 7 16.69 -13.65 -4.99
CA ARG A 7 15.71 -13.05 -4.07
C ARG A 7 15.40 -11.62 -4.46
N LEU A 8 14.18 -11.17 -4.21
CA LEU A 8 13.77 -9.77 -4.39
C LEU A 8 14.64 -8.81 -3.57
N ARG A 9 14.96 -9.16 -2.32
CA ARG A 9 15.85 -8.36 -1.47
C ARG A 9 17.24 -8.14 -2.07
N ASP A 10 17.71 -9.04 -2.93
CA ASP A 10 19.02 -8.91 -3.59
C ASP A 10 18.99 -7.90 -4.75
N CYS A 11 17.80 -7.47 -5.17
CA CYS A 11 17.63 -6.42 -6.18
C CYS A 11 17.54 -5.01 -5.58
N LEU A 12 17.52 -4.86 -4.25
CA LEU A 12 17.49 -3.54 -3.60
C LEU A 12 18.90 -2.97 -3.44
N GLY A 13 19.06 -1.69 -3.77
CA GLY A 13 20.24 -0.91 -3.45
C GLY A 13 20.37 -0.63 -1.95
N GLY A 14 21.55 -0.18 -1.53
CA GLY A 14 21.91 -0.09 -0.12
C GLY A 14 20.93 0.71 0.74
N LYS A 15 20.43 1.85 0.25
CA LYS A 15 19.48 2.71 0.99
C LYS A 15 18.15 1.99 1.27
N LEU A 16 17.49 1.50 0.23
CA LEU A 16 16.18 0.84 0.36
C LEU A 16 16.29 -0.51 1.06
N ARG A 17 17.41 -1.20 0.90
CA ARG A 17 17.70 -2.43 1.66
C ARG A 17 17.79 -2.14 3.17
N THR A 18 18.58 -1.16 3.59
CA THR A 18 18.64 -0.76 5.01
C THR A 18 17.27 -0.30 5.51
N GLN A 19 16.53 0.45 4.70
CA GLN A 19 15.17 0.87 5.08
C GLN A 19 14.23 -0.32 5.30
N LEU A 20 14.28 -1.33 4.43
CA LEU A 20 13.45 -2.54 4.58
C LEU A 20 13.83 -3.34 5.83
N GLU A 21 15.13 -3.42 6.15
CA GLU A 21 15.63 -4.05 7.37
C GLU A 21 15.11 -3.32 8.62
N ASN A 22 15.07 -1.98 8.60
CA ASN A 22 14.46 -1.19 9.66
C ASN A 22 12.96 -1.45 9.78
N VAL A 23 12.24 -1.53 8.65
CA VAL A 23 10.80 -1.87 8.64
C VAL A 23 10.54 -3.22 9.29
N ALA A 24 11.32 -4.24 8.90
CA ALA A 24 11.21 -5.57 9.48
C ALA A 24 11.47 -5.56 10.99
N GLY A 25 12.58 -4.94 11.43
CA GLY A 25 12.95 -4.88 12.84
C GLY A 25 11.96 -4.10 13.70
N ASN A 26 11.47 -2.95 13.21
CA ASN A 26 10.54 -2.10 13.95
C ASN A 26 9.14 -2.73 14.05
N ALA A 27 8.66 -3.35 12.96
CA ALA A 27 7.41 -4.10 12.98
C ALA A 27 7.51 -5.30 13.94
N GLU A 28 8.64 -6.01 13.91
CA GLU A 28 8.88 -7.16 14.80
C GLU A 28 8.86 -6.76 16.28
N ALA A 29 9.66 -5.76 16.64
CA ALA A 29 9.83 -5.30 18.02
C ALA A 29 8.56 -4.68 18.63
N THR A 30 7.70 -4.10 17.81
CA THR A 30 6.58 -3.27 18.31
C THR A 30 5.23 -3.97 18.15
N TRP A 31 5.04 -4.80 17.13
CA TRP A 31 3.72 -5.26 16.72
C TRP A 31 3.63 -6.77 16.49
N GLN A 32 4.69 -7.42 16.00
CA GLN A 32 4.62 -8.84 15.64
C GLN A 32 4.60 -9.78 16.85
N GLU A 33 5.21 -9.41 17.99
CA GLU A 33 5.12 -10.21 19.23
C GLU A 33 3.68 -10.33 19.77
N PHE A 34 2.80 -9.39 19.39
CA PHE A 34 1.40 -9.35 19.82
C PHE A 34 0.45 -9.95 18.79
N GLN A 35 0.95 -10.51 17.68
CA GLN A 35 0.11 -11.09 16.62
C GLN A 35 -0.51 -12.42 17.04
N GLN A 36 -1.84 -12.52 16.95
CA GLN A 36 -2.57 -13.77 17.19
C GLN A 36 -3.16 -14.34 15.90
N GLY A 37 -3.21 -15.66 15.79
CA GLY A 37 -3.69 -16.37 14.61
C GLY A 37 -3.86 -17.86 14.84
N ASP A 38 -4.69 -18.51 14.03
CA ASP A 38 -4.83 -19.99 14.06
C ASP A 38 -3.61 -20.70 13.43
N ASN A 39 -2.74 -19.94 12.75
CA ASN A 39 -1.52 -20.40 12.07
C ASN A 39 -0.29 -19.66 12.62
N LYS A 40 0.93 -20.06 12.21
CA LYS A 40 2.17 -19.31 12.49
C LYS A 40 2.01 -17.83 12.11
N GLN A 41 2.32 -16.91 13.02
CA GLN A 41 2.29 -15.45 12.81
C GLN A 41 3.69 -14.86 12.97
N GLY A 42 3.83 -13.55 12.79
CA GLY A 42 5.06 -12.81 13.02
C GLY A 42 6.14 -13.02 11.95
N HIS A 43 7.40 -12.88 12.36
CA HIS A 43 8.55 -12.83 11.45
C HIS A 43 8.64 -14.07 10.55
N GLU A 44 8.51 -15.29 11.10
CA GLU A 44 8.59 -16.53 10.33
C GLU A 44 7.54 -16.60 9.20
N HIS A 45 6.33 -16.09 9.46
CA HIS A 45 5.25 -16.03 8.48
C HIS A 45 5.57 -15.02 7.38
N CYS A 46 6.02 -13.81 7.75
CA CYS A 46 6.40 -12.79 6.77
C CYS A 46 7.55 -13.26 5.86
N GLU A 47 8.55 -13.95 6.41
CA GLU A 47 9.61 -14.55 5.60
C GLU A 47 9.10 -15.63 4.64
N ALA A 48 8.13 -16.44 5.07
CA ALA A 48 7.53 -17.46 4.22
C ALA A 48 6.78 -16.82 3.03
N VAL A 49 6.04 -15.74 3.30
CA VAL A 49 5.37 -14.95 2.25
C VAL A 49 6.39 -14.37 1.27
N GLU A 50 7.49 -13.80 1.76
CA GLU A 50 8.56 -13.30 0.90
C GLU A 50 9.19 -14.41 0.03
N ARG A 51 9.49 -15.58 0.62
CA ARG A 51 10.01 -16.73 -0.14
C ARG A 51 9.03 -17.16 -1.23
N ASN A 52 7.72 -17.09 -0.99
CA ASN A 52 6.74 -17.39 -2.02
C ASN A 52 6.77 -16.36 -3.16
N LEU A 53 6.94 -15.07 -2.86
CA LEU A 53 7.14 -14.05 -3.90
C LEU A 53 8.39 -14.29 -4.74
N ASP A 54 9.50 -14.67 -4.09
CA ASP A 54 10.74 -15.05 -4.78
C ASP A 54 10.52 -16.22 -5.75
N LEU A 55 9.57 -17.11 -5.46
CA LEU A 55 9.22 -18.25 -6.32
C LEU A 55 8.26 -17.87 -7.45
N LEU A 56 7.32 -16.95 -7.20
CA LEU A 56 6.26 -16.53 -8.13
C LEU A 56 6.75 -15.54 -9.18
N ILE A 57 7.64 -14.63 -8.82
CA ILE A 57 8.16 -13.61 -9.73
C ILE A 57 9.39 -14.19 -10.44
N SER A 58 9.39 -14.18 -11.78
CA SER A 58 10.54 -14.67 -12.54
C SER A 58 11.76 -13.76 -12.37
N ASP A 59 12.95 -14.34 -12.46
CA ASP A 59 14.20 -13.57 -12.28
C ASP A 59 14.31 -12.43 -13.32
N ASP A 60 13.84 -12.62 -14.56
CA ASP A 60 13.77 -11.55 -15.57
C ASP A 60 12.89 -10.39 -15.12
N LYS A 61 11.73 -10.68 -14.51
CA LYS A 61 10.82 -9.65 -13.98
C LYS A 61 11.42 -8.94 -12.77
N LYS A 62 12.16 -9.65 -11.90
CA LYS A 62 12.87 -9.04 -10.76
C LYS A 62 13.97 -8.08 -11.20
N GLU A 63 14.61 -8.34 -12.35
CA GLU A 63 15.77 -7.56 -12.80
C GLU A 63 15.40 -6.42 -13.75
N THR A 64 14.39 -6.62 -14.59
CA THR A 64 14.07 -5.68 -15.68
C THR A 64 12.63 -5.19 -15.67
N GLY A 65 11.74 -5.88 -14.94
CA GLY A 65 10.31 -5.60 -14.93
C GLY A 65 9.83 -4.84 -13.70
N LEU A 66 10.68 -4.66 -12.69
CA LEU A 66 10.39 -3.94 -11.46
C LEU A 66 11.56 -3.02 -11.11
N ASN A 67 11.27 -1.79 -10.73
CA ASN A 67 12.27 -0.90 -10.16
C ASN A 67 12.47 -1.15 -8.65
N GLU A 68 13.53 -0.59 -8.07
CA GLU A 68 13.84 -0.82 -6.65
C GLU A 68 12.71 -0.37 -5.70
N THR A 69 12.02 0.73 -6.00
CA THR A 69 10.90 1.22 -5.18
C THR A 69 9.72 0.25 -5.23
N GLU A 70 9.40 -0.32 -6.39
CA GLU A 70 8.33 -1.32 -6.52
C GLU A 70 8.66 -2.60 -5.73
N ILE A 71 9.91 -3.04 -5.79
CA ILE A 71 10.41 -4.18 -5.02
C ILE A 71 10.34 -3.88 -3.53
N PHE A 72 10.79 -2.69 -3.12
CA PHE A 72 10.75 -2.24 -1.74
C PHE A 72 9.31 -2.21 -1.20
N VAL A 73 8.39 -1.57 -1.92
CA VAL A 73 6.98 -1.45 -1.54
C VAL A 73 6.32 -2.83 -1.45
N LEU A 74 6.62 -3.74 -2.38
CA LEU A 74 6.11 -5.11 -2.35
C LEU A 74 6.58 -5.87 -1.10
N LEU A 75 7.88 -5.78 -0.78
CA LEU A 75 8.46 -6.45 0.38
C LEU A 75 7.97 -5.83 1.70
N ALA A 76 7.89 -4.50 1.78
CA ALA A 76 7.34 -3.79 2.93
C ALA A 76 5.86 -4.15 3.16
N ALA A 77 5.07 -4.25 2.10
CA ALA A 77 3.69 -4.73 2.19
C ALA A 77 3.64 -6.16 2.76
N CYS A 78 4.53 -7.06 2.35
CA CYS A 78 4.61 -8.41 2.93
C CYS A 78 4.96 -8.42 4.42
N LEU A 79 5.82 -7.51 4.88
CA LEU A 79 6.17 -7.40 6.29
C LEU A 79 5.03 -6.84 7.14
N LEU A 80 4.18 -5.99 6.55
CA LEU A 80 3.19 -5.20 7.27
C LEU A 80 1.74 -5.69 7.07
N HIS A 81 1.47 -6.61 6.13
CA HIS A 81 0.10 -7.04 5.80
C HIS A 81 -0.71 -7.57 6.98
N ASP A 82 -0.04 -8.18 7.95
CA ASP A 82 -0.65 -8.78 9.14
C ASP A 82 -0.42 -7.94 10.41
N ILE A 83 0.14 -6.74 10.30
CA ILE A 83 0.48 -5.90 11.47
C ILE A 83 -0.76 -5.53 12.30
N GLY A 84 -1.95 -5.51 11.69
CA GLY A 84 -3.22 -5.29 12.36
C GLY A 84 -3.75 -6.46 13.19
N LYS A 85 -3.10 -7.64 13.19
CA LYS A 85 -3.51 -8.81 13.99
C LYS A 85 -3.14 -8.72 15.48
N VAL A 86 -3.15 -7.51 16.05
CA VAL A 86 -2.87 -7.27 17.47
C VAL A 86 -4.06 -7.63 18.36
N GLU A 87 -3.78 -8.09 19.59
CA GLU A 87 -4.77 -8.60 20.54
C GLU A 87 -5.95 -7.63 20.75
N SER A 88 -7.16 -8.14 20.57
CA SER A 88 -8.39 -7.50 21.05
C SER A 88 -9.13 -8.50 21.93
N SER A 89 -9.89 -8.00 22.91
CA SER A 89 -10.71 -8.83 23.80
C SER A 89 -11.81 -9.63 23.07
N ASN A 90 -11.99 -9.42 21.76
CA ASN A 90 -12.99 -10.07 20.94
C ASN A 90 -12.37 -10.85 19.76
N ARG A 91 -12.42 -12.19 19.83
CA ARG A 91 -11.88 -13.09 18.79
C ARG A 91 -12.51 -12.93 17.40
N SER A 92 -13.77 -12.50 17.31
CA SER A 92 -14.42 -12.29 16.01
C SER A 92 -14.00 -10.97 15.36
N GLY A 93 -13.65 -9.95 16.15
CA GLY A 93 -13.30 -8.61 15.66
C GLY A 93 -11.90 -8.53 15.03
N TRP A 94 -10.90 -9.24 15.56
CA TRP A 94 -9.56 -9.19 14.96
C TRP A 94 -9.44 -9.98 13.64
N LYS A 95 -10.31 -10.97 13.38
CA LYS A 95 -10.29 -11.72 12.12
C LYS A 95 -10.81 -10.92 10.93
N SER A 96 -11.85 -10.09 11.12
CA SER A 96 -12.45 -9.33 10.01
C SER A 96 -11.78 -7.99 9.75
N GLU A 97 -11.19 -7.35 10.76
CA GLU A 97 -10.74 -5.94 10.64
C GLU A 97 -9.21 -5.76 10.63
N HIS A 98 -8.42 -6.83 10.69
CA HIS A 98 -6.96 -6.70 10.73
C HIS A 98 -6.36 -6.00 9.50
N GLY A 99 -6.98 -6.14 8.32
CA GLY A 99 -6.59 -5.40 7.12
C GLY A 99 -6.76 -3.89 7.30
N HIS A 100 -7.95 -3.47 7.72
CA HIS A 100 -8.24 -2.07 8.05
C HIS A 100 -7.29 -1.52 9.12
N ARG A 101 -7.10 -2.27 10.21
CA ARG A 101 -6.19 -1.88 11.28
C ARG A 101 -4.74 -1.81 10.82
N ALA A 102 -4.30 -2.71 9.95
CA ALA A 102 -2.97 -2.61 9.35
C ALA A 102 -2.81 -1.27 8.60
N MET A 103 -3.86 -0.82 7.91
CA MET A 103 -3.87 0.43 7.17
C MET A 103 -3.85 1.65 8.11
N GLU A 104 -4.62 1.62 9.21
CA GLU A 104 -4.54 2.62 10.28
C GLU A 104 -3.13 2.68 10.89
N ILE A 105 -2.58 1.53 11.30
CA ILE A 105 -1.23 1.44 11.90
C ILE A 105 -0.19 2.01 10.94
N ILE A 106 -0.22 1.63 9.66
CA ILE A 106 0.72 2.16 8.65
C ILE A 106 0.55 3.67 8.48
N ASN A 107 -0.69 4.17 8.37
CA ASN A 107 -0.92 5.60 8.17
C ASN A 107 -0.51 6.45 9.38
N GLU A 108 -0.72 5.96 10.59
CA GLU A 108 -0.46 6.72 11.83
C GLU A 108 0.98 6.57 12.35
N ASN A 109 1.63 5.43 12.06
CA ASN A 109 2.91 5.06 12.67
C ASN A 109 4.02 4.82 11.65
N TYR A 110 3.86 5.28 10.40
CA TYR A 110 4.81 5.02 9.31
C TYR A 110 6.26 5.36 9.67
N ASP A 111 6.47 6.46 10.39
CA ASP A 111 7.79 6.93 10.80
C ASP A 111 8.45 5.96 11.80
N THR A 112 7.69 5.49 12.80
CA THR A 112 8.16 4.47 13.75
C THR A 112 8.37 3.11 13.07
N LEU A 113 7.60 2.80 12.04
CA LEU A 113 7.81 1.63 11.19
C LEU A 113 9.02 1.79 10.25
N GLY A 114 9.73 2.92 10.25
CA GLY A 114 10.90 3.14 9.39
C GLY A 114 10.55 3.44 7.92
N LEU A 115 9.29 3.74 7.63
CA LEU A 115 8.84 4.25 6.34
C LEU A 115 8.92 5.78 6.31
N ASP A 116 9.08 6.34 5.12
CA ASP A 116 8.68 7.72 4.88
C ASP A 116 7.23 7.77 4.40
N ARG A 117 6.65 8.98 4.34
CA ARG A 117 5.23 9.18 4.06
C ARG A 117 4.83 8.64 2.67
N VAL A 118 5.70 8.83 1.67
CA VAL A 118 5.46 8.38 0.29
C VAL A 118 5.46 6.85 0.22
N HIS A 119 6.45 6.21 0.84
CA HIS A 119 6.50 4.75 0.91
C HIS A 119 5.32 4.17 1.70
N ALA A 120 4.88 4.84 2.76
CA ALA A 120 3.69 4.43 3.52
C ALA A 120 2.43 4.46 2.66
N ALA A 121 2.20 5.55 1.91
CA ALA A 121 1.10 5.64 0.96
C ALA A 121 1.20 4.56 -0.13
N ALA A 122 2.40 4.29 -0.65
CA ALA A 122 2.59 3.24 -1.65
C ALA A 122 2.31 1.83 -1.11
N VAL A 123 2.72 1.53 0.12
CA VAL A 123 2.40 0.26 0.82
C VAL A 123 0.90 0.16 1.06
N PHE A 124 0.27 1.26 1.49
CA PHE A 124 -1.18 1.36 1.62
C PHE A 124 -1.88 0.98 0.32
N GLY A 125 -1.43 1.52 -0.82
CA GLY A 125 -1.99 1.19 -2.14
C GLY A 125 -1.87 -0.28 -2.55
N LYS A 126 -0.97 -1.05 -1.93
CA LYS A 126 -0.84 -2.50 -2.17
C LYS A 126 -1.74 -3.33 -1.27
N LEU A 127 -1.98 -2.89 -0.04
CA LEU A 127 -2.67 -3.65 0.99
C LEU A 127 -4.13 -3.23 1.17
N GLY A 128 -4.42 -1.94 0.98
CA GLY A 128 -5.74 -1.35 1.16
C GLY A 128 -6.78 -1.92 0.22
N THR A 129 -8.01 -1.92 0.69
CA THR A 129 -9.19 -2.41 -0.01
C THR A 129 -10.18 -1.27 -0.20
N HIS A 130 -11.32 -1.61 -0.80
CA HIS A 130 -12.42 -0.66 -1.00
C HIS A 130 -12.88 0.04 0.29
N ASP A 131 -12.84 -0.67 1.42
CA ASP A 131 -13.27 -0.13 2.73
C ASP A 131 -12.40 1.06 3.20
N GLU A 132 -11.20 1.22 2.64
CA GLU A 132 -10.25 2.27 3.01
C GLU A 132 -10.34 3.55 2.18
N LEU A 133 -11.31 3.67 1.27
CA LEU A 133 -11.45 4.84 0.39
C LEU A 133 -11.48 6.18 1.16
N SER A 134 -12.10 6.23 2.34
CA SER A 134 -12.11 7.44 3.17
C SER A 134 -10.72 7.85 3.67
N LEU A 135 -9.90 6.88 4.11
CA LEU A 135 -8.53 7.13 4.55
C LEU A 135 -7.67 7.62 3.38
N VAL A 136 -7.83 7.02 2.20
CA VAL A 136 -7.12 7.46 0.98
C VAL A 136 -7.57 8.86 0.57
N ALA A 137 -8.85 9.20 0.69
CA ALA A 137 -9.35 10.54 0.41
C ALA A 137 -8.75 11.60 1.36
N ASP A 138 -8.42 11.25 2.60
CA ASP A 138 -7.69 12.15 3.51
C ASP A 138 -6.24 12.39 3.07
N MET A 139 -5.59 11.41 2.43
CA MET A 139 -4.23 11.58 1.90
C MET A 139 -4.16 12.60 0.75
N LEU A 140 -5.28 12.92 0.07
CA LEU A 140 -5.32 14.01 -0.92
C LEU A 140 -5.04 15.39 -0.33
N LYS A 141 -5.09 15.54 1.00
CA LYS A 141 -4.78 16.77 1.72
C LYS A 141 -3.36 16.79 2.29
N ASP A 142 -2.56 15.75 2.04
CA ASP A 142 -1.21 15.69 2.56
C ASP A 142 -0.38 16.86 1.99
N LYS A 143 0.52 17.39 2.83
CA LYS A 143 1.41 18.49 2.44
C LYS A 143 2.40 18.05 1.35
N ASP A 144 2.72 16.76 1.31
CA ASP A 144 3.65 16.17 0.34
C ASP A 144 2.92 15.84 -0.97
N GLU A 145 3.38 16.41 -2.09
CA GLU A 145 2.79 16.21 -3.41
C GLU A 145 2.83 14.75 -3.86
N ASP A 146 3.92 14.02 -3.56
CA ASP A 146 4.07 12.62 -3.96
C ASP A 146 3.05 11.73 -3.24
N VAL A 147 2.68 12.09 -2.00
CA VAL A 147 1.63 11.40 -1.22
C VAL A 147 0.26 11.68 -1.83
N ARG A 148 -0.03 12.94 -2.20
CA ARG A 148 -1.29 13.29 -2.88
C ARG A 148 -1.42 12.57 -4.22
N LEU A 149 -0.34 12.48 -4.99
CA LEU A 149 -0.32 11.75 -6.26
C LEU A 149 -0.57 10.25 -6.05
N ALA A 150 0.08 9.64 -5.05
CA ALA A 150 -0.17 8.25 -4.68
C ALA A 150 -1.64 8.03 -4.30
N ALA A 151 -2.23 8.92 -3.48
CA ALA A 151 -3.62 8.85 -3.08
C ALA A 151 -4.59 8.89 -4.28
N THR A 152 -4.35 9.78 -5.24
CA THR A 152 -5.10 9.88 -6.49
C THR A 152 -5.09 8.55 -7.27
N VAL A 153 -3.93 7.91 -7.41
CA VAL A 153 -3.80 6.61 -8.09
C VAL A 153 -4.50 5.50 -7.30
N ILE A 154 -4.40 5.50 -5.97
CA ILE A 154 -5.00 4.49 -5.10
C ILE A 154 -6.52 4.58 -5.14
N LEU A 155 -7.10 5.78 -5.06
CA LEU A 155 -8.55 6.00 -5.22
C LEU A 155 -9.05 5.43 -6.54
N ALA A 156 -8.40 5.80 -7.64
CA ALA A 156 -8.76 5.29 -8.96
C ALA A 156 -8.63 3.76 -9.04
N LYS A 157 -7.67 3.16 -8.34
CA LYS A 157 -7.50 1.70 -8.30
C LYS A 157 -8.62 1.01 -7.50
N LEU A 158 -8.92 1.50 -6.29
CA LEU A 158 -9.80 0.84 -5.33
C LEU A 158 -11.29 1.13 -5.54
N ALA A 159 -11.63 2.28 -6.11
CA ALA A 159 -13.01 2.66 -6.39
C ALA A 159 -13.68 1.70 -7.37
N THR A 160 -14.97 1.50 -7.20
CA THR A 160 -15.88 0.78 -8.10
C THR A 160 -16.90 1.75 -8.70
N ASP A 161 -17.65 1.28 -9.68
CA ASP A 161 -18.72 2.04 -10.34
C ASP A 161 -19.79 2.51 -9.35
N VAL A 162 -20.06 1.73 -8.30
CA VAL A 162 -21.00 2.07 -7.22
C VAL A 162 -20.52 3.30 -6.42
N ASP A 163 -19.22 3.56 -6.38
CA ASP A 163 -18.64 4.64 -5.59
C ASP A 163 -18.59 5.97 -6.32
N ALA A 164 -18.87 5.98 -7.64
CA ALA A 164 -18.61 7.12 -8.47
C ALA A 164 -19.29 8.39 -7.92
N GLU A 165 -20.59 8.33 -7.59
CA GLU A 165 -21.31 9.48 -7.02
C GLU A 165 -20.78 9.85 -5.62
N GLY A 166 -20.62 8.87 -4.73
CA GLY A 166 -20.18 9.11 -3.35
C GLY A 166 -18.74 9.64 -3.23
N LEU A 167 -17.84 9.21 -4.12
CA LEU A 167 -16.46 9.69 -4.17
C LEU A 167 -16.36 11.08 -4.78
N LEU A 168 -17.19 11.41 -5.78
CA LEU A 168 -17.28 12.77 -6.29
C LEU A 168 -17.66 13.73 -5.16
N ASP A 169 -18.69 13.40 -4.37
CA ASP A 169 -19.12 14.19 -3.23
C ASP A 169 -18.03 14.28 -2.14
N LEU A 170 -17.42 13.14 -1.79
CA LEU A 170 -16.36 13.08 -0.77
C LEU A 170 -15.15 13.94 -1.16
N VAL A 171 -14.69 13.83 -2.41
CA VAL A 171 -13.53 14.59 -2.92
C VAL A 171 -13.91 16.07 -3.06
N ALA A 172 -15.13 16.39 -3.50
CA ALA A 172 -15.60 17.77 -3.59
C ALA A 172 -15.72 18.44 -2.22
N GLU A 173 -16.34 17.77 -1.22
CA GLU A 173 -16.46 18.27 0.16
C GLU A 173 -15.07 18.53 0.78
N LYS A 174 -14.11 17.66 0.48
CA LYS A 174 -12.75 17.77 1.00
C LYS A 174 -11.90 18.83 0.28
N SER A 175 -12.31 19.29 -0.91
CA SER A 175 -11.63 20.35 -1.65
C SER A 175 -12.06 21.74 -1.15
N GLN A 176 -11.11 22.56 -0.68
CA GLN A 176 -11.36 23.95 -0.31
C GLN A 176 -10.43 24.88 -1.10
N GLY A 177 -11.00 25.83 -1.86
CA GLY A 177 -10.21 26.80 -2.63
C GLY A 177 -9.59 26.24 -3.93
N TRP A 178 -8.68 27.01 -4.52
CA TRP A 178 -7.91 26.63 -5.72
C TRP A 178 -6.41 26.72 -5.41
N ASP A 179 -5.89 25.71 -4.71
CA ASP A 179 -4.48 25.53 -4.38
C ASP A 179 -3.97 24.17 -4.90
N GLU A 180 -2.74 23.79 -4.56
CA GLU A 180 -2.13 22.52 -4.97
C GLU A 180 -2.91 21.30 -4.45
N ILE A 181 -3.59 21.43 -3.30
CA ILE A 181 -4.44 20.38 -2.74
C ILE A 181 -5.70 20.22 -3.61
N ALA A 182 -6.35 21.33 -3.97
CA ALA A 182 -7.50 21.29 -4.87
C ALA A 182 -7.15 20.70 -6.25
N GLN A 183 -5.93 20.93 -6.75
CA GLN A 183 -5.45 20.29 -7.98
C GLN A 183 -5.37 18.77 -7.86
N SER A 184 -4.87 18.23 -6.74
CA SER A 184 -4.84 16.78 -6.51
C SER A 184 -6.24 16.17 -6.41
N HIS A 185 -7.18 16.87 -5.77
CA HIS A 185 -8.59 16.47 -5.75
C HIS A 185 -9.17 16.45 -7.18
N TYR A 186 -8.93 17.49 -7.98
CA TYR A 186 -9.35 17.53 -9.37
C TYR A 186 -8.75 16.40 -10.22
N GLN A 187 -7.46 16.09 -10.04
CA GLN A 187 -6.82 14.96 -10.71
C GLN A 187 -7.47 13.62 -10.34
N ALA A 188 -7.80 13.41 -9.06
CA ALA A 188 -8.53 12.23 -8.62
C ALA A 188 -9.91 12.14 -9.30
N LEU A 189 -10.65 13.24 -9.36
CA LEU A 189 -11.93 13.30 -10.08
C LEU A 189 -11.76 12.95 -11.56
N CYS A 190 -10.74 13.48 -12.24
CA CYS A 190 -10.48 13.16 -13.65
C CYS A 190 -10.15 11.67 -13.87
N LEU A 191 -9.36 11.05 -12.99
CA LEU A 191 -9.06 9.62 -13.12
C LEU A 191 -10.30 8.75 -12.87
N LEU A 192 -11.14 9.12 -11.91
CA LEU A 192 -12.40 8.42 -11.66
C LEU A 192 -13.37 8.60 -12.84
N ASP A 193 -13.47 9.81 -13.39
CA ASP A 193 -14.28 10.09 -14.57
C ASP A 193 -13.82 9.28 -15.78
N GLN A 194 -12.52 9.26 -16.05
CA GLN A 194 -11.93 8.41 -17.09
C GLN A 194 -12.20 6.92 -16.84
N LYS A 195 -12.16 6.46 -15.59
CA LYS A 195 -12.40 5.06 -15.26
C LYS A 195 -13.85 4.65 -15.49
N PHE A 196 -14.81 5.48 -15.13
CA PHE A 196 -16.23 5.10 -15.05
C PHE A 196 -17.11 5.67 -16.17
N TYR A 197 -16.84 6.89 -16.63
CA TYR A 197 -17.72 7.61 -17.55
C TYR A 197 -17.11 7.81 -18.94
N CYS A 198 -15.78 7.90 -19.04
CA CYS A 198 -15.06 8.03 -20.31
C CYS A 198 -13.90 7.02 -20.43
N PRO A 199 -14.18 5.70 -20.41
CA PRO A 199 -13.13 4.70 -20.55
C PRO A 199 -12.54 4.79 -21.96
N ILE A 200 -11.29 5.24 -22.06
CA ILE A 200 -10.56 5.21 -23.33
C ILE A 200 -10.46 3.74 -23.76
N THR A 201 -11.21 3.36 -24.79
CA THR A 201 -11.10 2.01 -25.36
C THR A 201 -9.73 1.85 -26.02
N PRO A 202 -9.05 0.69 -25.89
CA PRO A 202 -7.71 0.46 -26.46
C PRO A 202 -7.58 0.63 -27.99
N GLN A 203 -8.68 0.94 -28.69
CA GLN A 203 -8.73 1.12 -30.14
C GLN A 203 -8.42 2.54 -30.60
N GLU A 204 -8.35 3.52 -29.69
CA GLU A 204 -8.12 4.94 -30.03
C GLU A 204 -6.69 5.43 -29.74
N GLN A 205 -5.78 4.53 -29.35
CA GLN A 205 -4.36 4.80 -29.21
C GLN A 205 -3.58 4.15 -30.36
N THR A 206 -3.76 4.65 -31.58
CA THR A 206 -2.91 4.35 -32.74
C THR A 206 -2.28 5.62 -33.28
#